data_AF-A0A142XR86-F1
#
_entry.id   AF-A0A142XR86-F1
#
_cell.length_a   1.000
_cell.length_b   1.000
_cell.length_c   1.000
_cell.angle_alpha   90.00
_cell.angle_beta   90.00
_cell.angle_gamma   90.00
#
_symmetry.space_group_name_H-M   'P 1'
#
loop_
_entity.id
_entity.type
_entity.pdbx_description
1 polymer ?
#
loop_
_entity_poly.entity_id
_entity_poly.type
_entity_poly.pdbx_seq_one_letter_code
_entity_poly.pdbx_strand_id
1 'polypeptide(L)'
;MRLHFFTAALVAVAAIPHCAASGADPEKRPFRLGFTRWPADLTLEGATTAQDFAHAHGDIVSVMFIGGVPWPEAHDGKPFSKDVDNNLKYRPPVGTQLFLSISPLDKDRKNIAPYWGERDNMPLPRGWDKLALNSPEVKKAYLNFCLRAVEAMKPDYLAIGIESNVLLSHDAKKWTQLKELHRDTYDAIKKKHPKLPVFFTTEVNHYKKFASEAKTSNQEFEVAELMKHSDVFAMSTYPHMSFAIPRPVPADLFDFATKFKKPIVVSESGLTSRDVELKAFKLTLKGSEADQKQFTELLLKTADRDNYLFVINFATTDFEKLCAKLPPPVDDLARIWAFTGMQTSDKKPKPALAVWDTYLKAKLVHKE
;
A
#
# COMPACT_ATOMS: atom_id res chain seq x y z
N MET A 1 66.61 -13.98 -30.42
CA MET A 1 65.77 -14.57 -29.35
C MET A 1 64.33 -14.21 -29.66
N ARG A 2 63.47 -15.21 -29.87
CA ARG A 2 62.14 -15.10 -30.48
C ARG A 2 61.20 -14.21 -29.64
N LEU A 3 60.56 -13.22 -30.25
CA LEU A 3 59.38 -12.57 -29.67
C LEU A 3 58.23 -12.66 -30.68
N HIS A 4 57.12 -13.21 -30.19
CA HIS A 4 55.95 -13.59 -30.96
C HIS A 4 55.09 -12.37 -31.31
N PHE A 5 54.51 -12.42 -32.51
CA PHE A 5 53.44 -11.56 -32.97
C PHE A 5 52.18 -11.73 -32.10
N PHE A 6 51.59 -10.62 -31.66
CA PHE A 6 50.17 -10.55 -31.31
C PHE A 6 49.54 -9.34 -32.00
N THR A 7 48.71 -9.65 -32.98
CA THR A 7 47.88 -8.72 -33.76
C THR A 7 46.73 -8.24 -32.87
N ALA A 8 46.64 -6.94 -32.60
CA ALA A 8 45.48 -6.35 -31.94
C ALA A 8 44.33 -6.24 -32.96
N ALA A 9 43.26 -7.03 -32.77
CA ALA A 9 42.03 -6.89 -33.51
C ALA A 9 41.22 -5.71 -32.94
N LEU A 10 41.01 -4.69 -33.78
CA LEU A 10 40.13 -3.57 -33.51
C LEU A 10 38.68 -4.06 -33.60
N VAL A 11 38.01 -4.29 -32.47
CA VAL A 11 36.56 -4.53 -32.43
C VAL A 11 35.87 -3.17 -32.42
N ALA A 12 35.32 -2.79 -33.58
CA ALA A 12 34.40 -1.66 -33.67
C ALA A 12 33.11 -2.02 -32.91
N VAL A 13 32.91 -1.41 -31.74
CA VAL A 13 31.63 -1.44 -31.04
C VAL A 13 30.67 -0.57 -31.83
N ALA A 14 29.81 -1.20 -32.63
CA ALA A 14 28.66 -0.54 -33.22
C ALA A 14 27.73 -0.09 -32.08
N ALA A 15 27.64 1.23 -31.88
CA ALA A 15 26.64 1.82 -31.01
C ALA A 15 25.25 1.48 -31.56
N ILE A 16 24.52 0.60 -30.88
CA ILE A 16 23.10 0.40 -31.14
C ILE A 16 22.40 1.67 -30.62
N PRO A 17 21.71 2.45 -31.46
CA PRO A 17 20.96 3.59 -30.98
C PRO A 17 19.80 3.06 -30.12
N HIS A 18 19.85 3.38 -28.83
CA HIS A 18 18.73 3.23 -27.92
C HIS A 18 17.65 4.23 -28.37
N CYS A 19 16.73 3.81 -29.23
CA CYS A 19 15.51 4.56 -29.48
C CYS A 19 14.71 4.58 -28.19
N ALA A 20 14.90 5.63 -27.39
CA ALA A 20 13.92 6.04 -26.41
C ALA A 20 12.65 6.42 -27.18
N ALA A 21 11.70 5.50 -27.28
CA ALA A 21 10.36 5.85 -27.72
C ALA A 21 9.77 6.81 -26.67
N SER A 22 9.84 8.11 -26.93
CA SER A 22 8.96 9.07 -26.27
C SER A 22 7.54 8.79 -26.77
N GLY A 23 6.85 7.88 -26.08
CA GLY A 23 5.42 7.71 -26.29
C GLY A 23 4.74 9.06 -26.04
N ALA A 24 3.77 9.40 -26.89
CA ALA A 24 2.93 10.56 -26.66
C ALA A 24 2.23 10.45 -25.29
N ASP A 25 1.99 11.60 -24.65
CA ASP A 25 1.24 11.64 -23.39
C ASP A 25 -0.14 10.96 -23.56
N PRO A 26 -0.61 10.19 -22.57
CA PRO A 26 -1.91 9.54 -22.64
C PRO A 26 -3.04 10.58 -22.72
N GLU A 27 -3.90 10.48 -23.73
CA GLU A 27 -5.12 11.31 -23.82
C GLU A 27 -6.20 10.83 -22.83
N LYS A 28 -6.17 9.54 -22.49
CA LYS A 28 -7.15 8.84 -21.66
C LYS A 28 -6.44 7.94 -20.66
N ARG A 29 -7.07 7.67 -19.51
CA ARG A 29 -6.63 6.65 -18.55
C ARG A 29 -7.82 5.84 -17.99
N PRO A 30 -7.70 4.53 -17.76
CA PRO A 30 -8.80 3.69 -17.27
C PRO A 30 -8.90 3.64 -15.72
N PHE A 31 -7.87 4.11 -15.02
CA PHE A 31 -7.69 3.97 -13.58
C PHE A 31 -7.65 5.32 -12.87
N ARG A 32 -7.98 5.33 -11.57
CA ARG A 32 -7.83 6.49 -10.66
C ARG A 32 -6.44 6.58 -10.03
N LEU A 33 -6.05 7.77 -9.64
CA LEU A 33 -4.76 8.10 -9.04
C LEU A 33 -4.99 8.74 -7.67
N GLY A 34 -4.31 8.25 -6.65
CA GLY A 34 -4.47 8.76 -5.30
C GLY A 34 -3.29 8.59 -4.39
N PHE A 35 -3.49 9.09 -3.17
CA PHE A 35 -2.51 9.03 -2.10
C PHE A 35 -3.17 8.65 -0.79
N THR A 36 -2.36 8.20 0.17
CA THR A 36 -2.77 8.29 1.57
C THR A 36 -2.68 9.73 2.08
N ARG A 37 -3.16 9.98 3.29
CA ARG A 37 -2.99 11.26 3.99
C ARG A 37 -1.89 11.20 5.05
N TRP A 38 -0.88 10.34 4.86
CA TRP A 38 0.25 10.23 5.78
C TRP A 38 0.96 11.58 5.93
N PRO A 39 1.12 12.11 7.16
CA PRO A 39 1.58 13.47 7.37
C PRO A 39 3.05 13.64 6.95
N ALA A 40 3.36 14.79 6.35
CA ALA A 40 4.74 15.16 5.97
C ALA A 40 5.63 15.45 7.20
N ASP A 41 5.01 15.80 8.33
CA ASP A 41 5.66 16.13 9.59
C ASP A 41 4.69 15.88 10.76
N LEU A 42 5.18 15.64 11.99
CA LEU A 42 4.36 15.57 13.21
C LEU A 42 3.89 16.95 13.67
N THR A 43 3.20 17.66 12.78
CA THR A 43 2.62 18.98 13.00
C THR A 43 1.29 19.08 12.25
N LEU A 44 0.45 20.05 12.63
CA LEU A 44 -0.78 20.33 11.90
C LEU A 44 -0.47 20.72 10.44
N GLU A 45 0.58 21.50 10.21
CA GLU A 45 1.02 21.87 8.86
C GLU A 45 1.45 20.65 8.04
N GLY A 46 2.14 19.68 8.66
CA GLY A 46 2.53 18.44 8.00
C GLY A 46 1.33 17.60 7.57
N ALA A 47 0.29 17.54 8.40
CA ALA A 47 -0.97 16.89 8.07
C ALA A 47 -1.72 17.62 6.94
N THR A 48 -1.83 18.95 7.03
CA THR A 48 -2.47 19.78 5.98
C THR A 48 -1.72 19.68 4.66
N THR A 49 -0.38 19.73 4.67
CA THR A 49 0.45 19.59 3.46
C THR A 49 0.17 18.26 2.75
N ALA A 50 0.08 17.17 3.51
CA ALA A 50 -0.22 15.87 2.91
C ALA A 50 -1.64 15.79 2.36
N GLN A 51 -2.62 16.34 3.08
CA GLN A 51 -4.01 16.35 2.64
C GLN A 51 -4.21 17.19 1.37
N ASP A 52 -3.71 18.44 1.37
CA ASP A 52 -3.87 19.36 0.25
C ASP A 52 -3.20 18.80 -1.01
N PHE A 53 -2.01 18.19 -0.87
CA PHE A 53 -1.35 17.52 -2.00
C PHE A 53 -2.18 16.35 -2.53
N ALA A 54 -2.69 15.49 -1.65
CA ALA A 54 -3.51 14.35 -2.06
C ALA A 54 -4.78 14.78 -2.80
N HIS A 55 -5.37 15.92 -2.41
CA HIS A 55 -6.56 16.49 -3.05
C HIS A 55 -6.25 17.17 -4.38
N ALA A 56 -5.09 17.82 -4.51
CA ALA A 56 -4.67 18.49 -5.73
C ALA A 56 -4.16 17.52 -6.81
N HIS A 57 -3.53 16.42 -6.40
CA HIS A 57 -2.86 15.47 -7.31
C HIS A 57 -3.56 14.10 -7.38
N GLY A 58 -4.82 14.00 -6.95
CA GLY A 58 -5.54 12.74 -6.95
C GLY A 58 -7.04 12.87 -7.17
N ASP A 59 -7.64 11.81 -7.73
CA ASP A 59 -9.09 11.64 -7.90
C ASP A 59 -9.64 10.44 -7.11
N ILE A 60 -8.81 9.86 -6.25
CA ILE A 60 -9.17 8.96 -5.16
C ILE A 60 -8.28 9.25 -3.94
N VAL A 61 -8.80 9.10 -2.72
CA VAL A 61 -8.04 9.23 -1.47
C VAL A 61 -8.11 7.94 -0.68
N SER A 62 -6.94 7.48 -0.20
CA SER A 62 -6.83 6.32 0.68
C SER A 62 -6.85 6.74 2.16
N VAL A 63 -7.72 6.12 2.94
CA VAL A 63 -7.76 6.23 4.40
C VAL A 63 -7.51 4.85 4.99
N MET A 64 -6.55 4.76 5.91
CA MET A 64 -6.11 3.49 6.49
C MET A 64 -6.29 3.51 8.01
N PHE A 65 -7.08 2.57 8.52
CA PHE A 65 -7.22 2.28 9.95
C PHE A 65 -6.31 1.09 10.29
N ILE A 66 -5.02 1.38 10.40
CA ILE A 66 -3.97 0.44 10.81
C ILE A 66 -3.63 0.54 12.30
N GLY A 67 -4.05 1.63 12.95
CA GLY A 67 -3.72 1.93 14.34
C GLY A 67 -4.61 1.22 15.36
N GLY A 68 -5.63 0.47 14.96
CA GLY A 68 -6.43 -0.32 15.89
C GLY A 68 -7.91 -0.46 15.53
N VAL A 69 -8.63 -1.15 16.41
CA VAL A 69 -10.08 -1.33 16.36
C VAL A 69 -10.67 -0.99 17.74
N PRO A 70 -11.82 -0.29 17.82
CA PRO A 70 -12.53 -0.02 19.07
C PRO A 70 -13.27 -1.29 19.54
N TRP A 71 -12.49 -2.29 19.97
CA TRP A 71 -12.93 -3.67 20.17
C TRP A 71 -14.16 -3.82 21.09
N PRO A 72 -14.15 -3.36 22.37
CA PRO A 72 -15.30 -3.50 23.25
C PRO A 72 -16.52 -2.73 22.75
N GLU A 73 -16.33 -1.50 22.25
CA GLU A 73 -17.41 -0.64 21.81
C GLU A 73 -18.10 -1.19 20.56
N ALA A 74 -17.31 -1.73 19.63
CA ALA A 74 -17.82 -2.39 18.44
C ALA A 74 -18.53 -3.70 18.79
N HIS A 75 -18.02 -4.47 19.76
CA HIS A 75 -18.65 -5.70 20.24
C HIS A 75 -20.02 -5.44 20.90
N ASP A 76 -20.07 -4.45 21.79
CA ASP A 76 -21.23 -4.16 22.64
C ASP A 76 -22.24 -3.19 22.00
N GLY A 77 -21.90 -2.61 20.85
CA GLY A 77 -22.72 -1.58 20.20
C GLY A 77 -22.72 -0.23 20.94
N LYS A 78 -21.65 0.06 21.68
CA LYS A 78 -21.50 1.33 22.42
C LYS A 78 -21.01 2.46 21.50
N PRO A 79 -21.23 3.73 21.88
CA PRO A 79 -20.59 4.87 21.21
C PRO A 79 -19.07 4.69 21.14
N PHE A 80 -18.45 5.15 20.06
CA PHE A 80 -17.00 5.18 19.98
C PHE A 80 -16.44 6.40 20.71
N SER A 81 -15.11 6.41 20.91
CA SER A 81 -14.43 7.58 21.43
C SER A 81 -14.53 8.76 20.44
N LYS A 82 -14.25 9.97 20.94
CA LYS A 82 -14.17 11.16 20.10
C LYS A 82 -13.13 11.03 18.99
N ASP A 83 -12.01 10.34 19.24
CA ASP A 83 -10.94 10.18 18.27
C ASP A 83 -11.36 9.28 17.10
N VAL A 84 -11.99 8.13 17.40
CA VAL A 84 -12.58 7.25 16.38
C VAL A 84 -13.64 8.00 15.58
N ASP A 85 -14.58 8.68 16.25
CA ASP A 85 -15.65 9.43 15.59
C ASP A 85 -15.13 10.56 14.70
N ASN A 86 -14.05 11.24 15.10
CA ASN A 86 -13.44 12.28 14.27
C ASN A 86 -12.84 11.70 12.98
N ASN A 87 -12.22 10.53 13.05
CA ASN A 87 -11.67 9.85 11.88
C ASN A 87 -12.77 9.33 10.93
N LEU A 88 -13.88 8.81 11.48
CA LEU A 88 -15.04 8.35 10.71
C LEU A 88 -15.82 9.49 10.01
N LYS A 89 -15.58 10.75 10.41
CA LYS A 89 -16.21 11.93 9.79
C LYS A 89 -15.49 12.41 8.52
N TYR A 90 -14.34 11.86 8.18
CA TYR A 90 -13.62 12.28 6.98
C TYR A 90 -14.50 12.18 5.73
N ARG A 91 -14.39 13.18 4.86
CA ARG A 91 -15.00 13.21 3.53
C ARG A 91 -13.94 13.67 2.52
N PRO A 92 -13.74 12.95 1.40
CA PRO A 92 -12.90 13.47 0.33
C PRO A 92 -13.57 14.67 -0.35
N PRO A 93 -12.83 15.45 -1.15
CA PRO A 93 -13.40 16.48 -2.01
C PRO A 93 -14.50 15.94 -2.92
N VAL A 94 -15.41 16.82 -3.36
CA VAL A 94 -16.46 16.45 -4.32
C VAL A 94 -15.82 15.94 -5.62
N GLY A 95 -16.27 14.79 -6.11
CA GLY A 95 -15.75 14.14 -7.32
C GLY A 95 -14.55 13.21 -7.08
N THR A 96 -14.01 13.17 -5.86
CA THR A 96 -12.92 12.28 -5.46
C THR A 96 -13.47 11.02 -4.78
N GLN A 97 -13.01 9.84 -5.19
CA GLN A 97 -13.42 8.59 -4.55
C GLN A 97 -12.72 8.36 -3.20
N LEU A 98 -13.32 7.55 -2.35
CA LEU A 98 -12.77 7.12 -1.07
C LEU A 98 -12.43 5.63 -1.09
N PHE A 99 -11.15 5.31 -0.91
CA PHE A 99 -10.71 3.97 -0.57
C PHE A 99 -10.46 3.88 0.94
N LEU A 100 -11.23 3.04 1.63
CA LEU A 100 -11.06 2.79 3.06
C LEU A 100 -10.43 1.42 3.29
N SER A 101 -9.40 1.36 4.11
CA SER A 101 -8.76 0.13 4.55
C SER A 101 -8.81 -0.01 6.06
N ILE A 102 -9.21 -1.18 6.57
CA ILE A 102 -9.32 -1.46 8.01
C ILE A 102 -8.54 -2.74 8.30
N SER A 103 -7.52 -2.67 9.17
CA SER A 103 -6.74 -3.85 9.54
C SER A 103 -7.33 -4.55 10.78
N PRO A 104 -7.56 -5.88 10.74
CA PRO A 104 -7.78 -6.67 11.95
C PRO A 104 -6.46 -7.05 12.63
N LEU A 105 -5.32 -6.69 12.05
CA LEU A 105 -3.97 -7.02 12.53
C LEU A 105 -3.21 -5.79 13.03
N ASP A 106 -2.23 -6.01 13.90
CA ASP A 106 -1.25 -5.02 14.32
C ASP A 106 -0.36 -4.53 13.16
N LYS A 107 0.44 -3.49 13.41
CA LYS A 107 1.33 -2.90 12.41
C LYS A 107 2.37 -3.88 11.85
N ASP A 108 2.74 -4.90 12.63
CA ASP A 108 3.72 -5.92 12.26
C ASP A 108 3.05 -7.15 11.60
N ARG A 109 1.72 -7.13 11.44
CA ARG A 109 0.90 -8.21 10.85
C ARG A 109 1.07 -9.57 11.54
N LYS A 110 1.26 -9.57 12.86
CA LYS A 110 1.53 -10.77 13.68
C LYS A 110 0.41 -11.10 14.65
N ASN A 111 -0.30 -10.10 15.15
CA ASN A 111 -1.33 -10.25 16.16
C ASN A 111 -2.58 -9.45 15.79
N ILE A 112 -3.63 -9.61 16.59
CA ILE A 112 -4.83 -8.78 16.50
C ILE A 112 -4.46 -7.29 16.62
N ALA A 113 -5.18 -6.45 15.88
CA ALA A 113 -4.98 -5.01 15.92
C ALA A 113 -5.07 -4.48 17.36
N PRO A 114 -4.25 -3.48 17.73
CA PRO A 114 -4.35 -2.85 19.03
C PRO A 114 -5.71 -2.18 19.25
N TYR A 115 -5.93 -1.71 20.47
CA TYR A 115 -7.16 -1.03 20.79
C TYR A 115 -7.16 0.41 20.30
N TRP A 116 -8.27 0.83 19.71
CA TRP A 116 -8.53 2.21 19.37
C TRP A 116 -9.59 2.79 20.32
N GLY A 117 -9.10 3.45 21.37
CA GLY A 117 -9.91 4.15 22.36
C GLY A 117 -9.76 5.66 22.19
N GLU A 118 -9.29 6.33 23.24
CA GLU A 118 -9.00 7.78 23.22
C GLU A 118 -7.97 8.20 22.17
N ARG A 119 -7.14 7.25 21.75
CA ARG A 119 -6.21 7.34 20.63
C ARG A 119 -6.02 5.96 20.03
N ASP A 120 -5.38 5.90 18.88
CA ASP A 120 -4.96 4.64 18.28
C ASP A 120 -3.77 4.00 19.04
N ASN A 121 -3.43 2.78 18.68
CA ASN A 121 -2.31 1.99 19.19
C ASN A 121 -2.28 1.83 20.73
N MET A 122 -3.46 1.85 21.38
CA MET A 122 -3.55 1.58 22.81
C MET A 122 -3.40 0.06 23.09
N PRO A 123 -2.90 -0.32 24.28
CA PRO A 123 -2.90 -1.71 24.70
C PRO A 123 -4.31 -2.31 24.63
N LEU A 124 -4.39 -3.58 24.23
CA LEU A 124 -5.66 -4.32 24.23
C LEU A 124 -6.28 -4.32 25.63
N PRO A 125 -7.60 -4.08 25.76
CA PRO A 125 -8.31 -4.23 27.01
C PRO A 125 -8.15 -5.64 27.56
N ARG A 126 -8.18 -5.78 28.88
CA ARG A 126 -8.03 -7.06 29.57
C ARG A 126 -8.96 -8.12 28.97
N GLY A 127 -8.40 -9.26 28.56
CA GLY A 127 -9.14 -10.39 27.99
C GLY A 127 -9.10 -10.43 26.46
N TRP A 128 -8.99 -9.28 25.80
CA TRP A 128 -8.87 -9.22 24.33
C TRP A 128 -7.50 -9.68 23.83
N ASP A 129 -6.47 -9.53 24.66
CA ASP A 129 -5.09 -9.98 24.41
C ASP A 129 -4.96 -11.51 24.24
N LYS A 130 -5.98 -12.27 24.66
CA LYS A 130 -6.00 -13.75 24.62
C LYS A 130 -6.92 -14.31 23.55
N LEU A 131 -7.69 -13.46 22.86
CA LEU A 131 -8.65 -13.89 21.88
C LEU A 131 -7.96 -14.29 20.58
N ALA A 132 -8.44 -15.38 19.98
CA ALA A 132 -8.07 -15.76 18.62
C ALA A 132 -8.74 -14.82 17.61
N LEU A 133 -8.12 -14.64 16.44
CA LEU A 133 -8.67 -13.80 15.36
C LEU A 133 -10.06 -14.25 14.89
N ASN A 134 -10.36 -15.55 15.02
CA ASN A 134 -11.65 -16.14 14.67
C ASN A 134 -12.55 -16.44 15.90
N SER A 135 -12.25 -15.88 17.07
CA SER A 135 -13.18 -16.00 18.21
C SER A 135 -14.51 -15.30 17.90
N PRO A 136 -15.65 -15.76 18.47
CA PRO A 136 -16.95 -15.12 18.28
C PRO A 136 -16.94 -13.62 18.59
N GLU A 137 -16.21 -13.22 19.64
CA GLU A 137 -16.08 -11.84 20.10
C GLU A 137 -15.36 -10.97 19.06
N VAL A 138 -14.21 -11.44 18.54
CA VAL A 138 -13.43 -10.71 17.52
C VAL A 138 -14.20 -10.63 16.22
N LYS A 139 -14.82 -11.72 15.76
CA LYS A 139 -15.64 -11.74 14.54
C LYS A 139 -16.79 -10.73 14.61
N LYS A 140 -17.52 -10.71 15.73
CA LYS A 140 -18.63 -9.77 15.94
C LYS A 140 -18.14 -8.32 16.00
N ALA A 141 -17.09 -8.05 16.77
CA ALA A 141 -16.58 -6.69 16.93
C ALA A 141 -15.99 -6.12 15.63
N TYR A 142 -15.18 -6.92 14.93
CA TYR A 142 -14.56 -6.49 13.68
C TYR A 142 -15.60 -6.19 12.60
N LEU A 143 -16.59 -7.09 12.43
CA LEU A 143 -17.70 -6.87 11.50
C LEU A 143 -18.49 -5.61 11.87
N ASN A 144 -18.84 -5.42 13.15
CA ASN A 144 -19.57 -4.25 13.60
C ASN A 144 -18.81 -2.95 13.34
N PHE A 145 -17.49 -2.94 13.55
CA PHE A 145 -16.66 -1.78 13.24
C PHE A 145 -16.64 -1.51 11.73
N CYS A 146 -16.43 -2.53 10.90
CA CYS A 146 -16.46 -2.40 9.45
C CYS A 146 -17.80 -1.84 8.96
N LEU A 147 -18.93 -2.38 9.43
CA LEU A 147 -20.27 -1.91 9.04
C LEU A 147 -20.54 -0.46 9.48
N ARG A 148 -20.10 -0.08 10.68
CA ARG A 148 -20.22 1.30 11.17
C ARG A 148 -19.33 2.26 10.38
N ALA A 149 -18.13 1.82 9.99
CA ALA A 149 -17.25 2.61 9.14
C ALA A 149 -17.80 2.78 7.72
N VAL A 150 -18.40 1.73 7.14
CA VAL A 150 -19.09 1.80 5.84
C VAL A 150 -20.24 2.80 5.90
N GLU A 151 -21.09 2.74 6.94
CA GLU A 151 -22.20 3.67 7.11
C GLU A 151 -21.71 5.12 7.28
N ALA A 152 -20.70 5.32 8.13
CA ALA A 152 -20.20 6.64 8.46
C ALA A 152 -19.42 7.29 7.32
N MET A 153 -18.60 6.53 6.59
CA MET A 153 -17.66 7.07 5.59
C MET A 153 -18.14 6.91 4.15
N LYS A 154 -19.04 5.96 3.88
CA LYS A 154 -19.56 5.64 2.54
C LYS A 154 -18.44 5.45 1.51
N PRO A 155 -17.48 4.53 1.74
CA PRO A 155 -16.36 4.35 0.83
C PRO A 155 -16.81 3.80 -0.52
N ASP A 156 -16.06 4.14 -1.57
CA ASP A 156 -16.19 3.53 -2.91
C ASP A 156 -15.53 2.15 -2.96
N TYR A 157 -14.50 1.94 -2.13
CA TYR A 157 -13.76 0.67 -2.02
C TYR A 157 -13.43 0.36 -0.57
N LEU A 158 -13.58 -0.90 -0.16
CA LEU A 158 -13.27 -1.34 1.19
C LEU A 158 -12.27 -2.50 1.21
N ALA A 159 -11.10 -2.27 1.81
CA ALA A 159 -10.22 -3.36 2.24
C ALA A 159 -10.51 -3.72 3.71
N ILE A 160 -10.85 -4.97 3.98
CA ILE A 160 -11.08 -5.53 5.34
C ILE A 160 -9.88 -6.35 5.83
N GLY A 161 -8.71 -6.01 5.31
CA GLY A 161 -7.44 -6.64 5.63
C GLY A 161 -6.34 -5.92 4.87
N ILE A 162 -5.31 -5.49 5.60
CA ILE A 162 -4.16 -4.79 5.03
C ILE A 162 -2.98 -5.74 5.07
N GLU A 163 -2.41 -6.04 3.90
CA GLU A 163 -1.21 -6.86 3.72
C GLU A 163 -1.34 -8.21 4.43
N SER A 164 -2.52 -8.81 4.32
CA SER A 164 -2.94 -9.92 5.18
C SER A 164 -2.03 -11.14 5.05
N ASN A 165 -1.45 -11.34 3.86
CA ASN A 165 -0.55 -12.45 3.55
C ASN A 165 0.79 -12.40 4.29
N VAL A 166 1.16 -11.26 4.89
CA VAL A 166 2.35 -11.17 5.76
C VAL A 166 2.18 -12.08 6.99
N LEU A 167 0.96 -12.21 7.53
CA LEU A 167 0.68 -13.07 8.68
C LEU A 167 1.05 -14.54 8.40
N LEU A 168 0.87 -15.02 7.16
CA LEU A 168 1.25 -16.38 6.77
C LEU A 168 2.75 -16.63 6.92
N SER A 169 3.59 -15.62 6.71
CA SER A 169 5.04 -15.72 6.91
C SER A 169 5.44 -15.82 8.38
N HIS A 170 4.55 -15.44 9.30
CA HIS A 170 4.82 -15.46 10.73
C HIS A 170 4.14 -16.62 11.46
N ASP A 171 2.88 -16.92 11.14
CA ASP A 171 2.08 -17.88 11.88
C ASP A 171 0.96 -18.47 11.01
N ALA A 172 1.15 -19.72 10.55
CA ALA A 172 0.18 -20.45 9.73
C ALA A 172 -1.14 -20.76 10.47
N LYS A 173 -1.10 -20.90 11.80
CA LYS A 173 -2.31 -21.13 12.60
C LYS A 173 -3.15 -19.86 12.65
N LYS A 174 -2.54 -18.71 12.96
CA LYS A 174 -3.24 -17.41 12.93
C LYS A 174 -3.69 -17.04 11.52
N TRP A 175 -2.93 -17.39 10.48
CA TRP A 175 -3.39 -17.24 9.09
C TRP A 175 -4.70 -17.98 8.83
N THR A 176 -4.84 -19.21 9.31
CA THR A 176 -6.09 -19.98 9.20
C THR A 176 -7.25 -19.27 9.91
N GLN A 177 -7.00 -18.71 11.10
CA GLN A 177 -7.99 -17.91 11.84
C GLN A 177 -8.36 -16.63 11.08
N LEU A 178 -7.39 -15.93 10.50
CA LEU A 178 -7.62 -14.72 9.71
C LEU A 178 -8.49 -15.01 8.47
N LYS A 179 -8.23 -16.10 7.74
CA LYS A 179 -9.07 -16.49 6.59
C LYS A 179 -10.53 -16.70 6.99
N GLU A 180 -10.78 -17.25 8.18
CA GLU A 180 -12.13 -17.42 8.70
C GLU A 180 -12.79 -16.09 9.07
N LEU A 181 -12.07 -15.21 9.78
CA LEU A 181 -12.53 -13.86 10.10
C LEU A 181 -12.86 -13.07 8.82
N HIS A 182 -11.97 -13.11 7.84
CA HIS A 182 -12.10 -12.41 6.56
C HIS A 182 -13.32 -12.88 5.79
N ARG A 183 -13.48 -14.20 5.60
CA ARG A 183 -14.63 -14.77 4.88
C ARG A 183 -15.94 -14.34 5.52
N ASP A 184 -16.08 -14.53 6.82
CA ASP A 184 -17.34 -14.26 7.52
C ASP A 184 -17.66 -12.76 7.52
N THR A 185 -16.64 -11.90 7.60
CA THR A 185 -16.79 -10.44 7.47
C THR A 185 -17.18 -10.04 6.06
N TYR A 186 -16.51 -10.60 5.04
CA TYR A 186 -16.81 -10.37 3.63
C TYR A 186 -18.26 -10.74 3.31
N ASP A 187 -18.70 -11.97 3.64
CA ASP A 187 -20.04 -12.45 3.33
C ASP A 187 -21.12 -11.57 3.98
N ALA A 188 -20.91 -11.18 5.25
CA ALA A 188 -21.83 -10.31 5.97
C ALA A 188 -21.90 -8.89 5.36
N ILE A 189 -20.77 -8.31 4.96
CA ILE A 189 -20.75 -7.01 4.29
C ILE A 189 -21.40 -7.10 2.91
N LYS A 190 -21.05 -8.09 2.09
CA LYS A 190 -21.64 -8.26 0.74
C LYS A 190 -23.15 -8.48 0.81
N LYS A 191 -23.67 -9.15 1.84
CA LYS A 191 -25.11 -9.28 2.06
C LYS A 191 -25.81 -7.92 2.26
N LYS A 192 -25.17 -6.98 2.96
CA LYS A 192 -25.76 -5.67 3.30
C LYS A 192 -25.42 -4.58 2.26
N HIS A 193 -24.27 -4.68 1.63
CA HIS A 193 -23.70 -3.72 0.67
C HIS A 193 -23.22 -4.47 -0.59
N PRO A 194 -24.12 -5.10 -1.38
CA PRO A 194 -23.72 -5.99 -2.48
C PRO A 194 -22.92 -5.29 -3.59
N LYS A 195 -23.11 -3.97 -3.75
CA LYS A 195 -22.39 -3.15 -4.74
C LYS A 195 -21.04 -2.62 -4.27
N LEU A 196 -20.75 -2.65 -2.96
CA LEU A 196 -19.46 -2.20 -2.44
C LEU A 196 -18.40 -3.25 -2.81
N PRO A 197 -17.30 -2.89 -3.51
CA PRO A 197 -16.15 -3.77 -3.67
C PRO A 197 -15.48 -3.99 -2.32
N VAL A 198 -15.39 -5.25 -1.90
CA VAL A 198 -14.76 -5.67 -0.63
C VAL A 198 -13.61 -6.61 -0.94
N PHE A 199 -12.44 -6.34 -0.37
CA PHE A 199 -11.23 -7.12 -0.62
C PHE A 199 -10.24 -7.09 0.55
N PHE A 200 -9.08 -7.73 0.38
CA PHE A 200 -7.91 -7.57 1.23
C PHE A 200 -6.72 -7.15 0.36
N THR A 201 -5.72 -6.51 0.95
CA THR A 201 -4.48 -6.15 0.23
C THR A 201 -3.38 -7.19 0.44
N THR A 202 -2.56 -7.39 -0.58
CA THR A 202 -1.48 -8.37 -0.64
C THR A 202 -0.14 -7.64 -0.71
N GLU A 203 0.75 -7.87 0.25
CA GLU A 203 2.13 -7.38 0.19
C GLU A 203 2.93 -8.24 -0.81
N VAL A 204 3.43 -7.59 -1.85
CA VAL A 204 3.99 -8.25 -3.04
C VAL A 204 5.34 -8.90 -2.74
N ASN A 205 6.17 -8.35 -1.85
CA ASN A 205 7.47 -8.95 -1.53
C ASN A 205 7.30 -10.29 -0.79
N HIS A 206 6.33 -10.41 0.11
CA HIS A 206 5.95 -11.67 0.74
C HIS A 206 5.35 -12.60 -0.31
N TYR A 207 4.41 -12.11 -1.13
CA TYR A 207 3.75 -12.92 -2.16
C TYR A 207 4.75 -13.58 -3.13
N LYS A 208 5.68 -12.77 -3.65
CA LYS A 208 6.73 -13.17 -4.60
C LYS A 208 7.95 -13.81 -3.92
N LYS A 209 7.93 -13.97 -2.59
CA LYS A 209 9.02 -14.52 -1.77
C LYS A 209 10.34 -13.74 -1.86
N PHE A 210 10.25 -12.44 -2.15
CA PHE A 210 11.36 -11.49 -2.03
C PHE A 210 11.65 -11.09 -0.58
N ALA A 211 10.68 -11.26 0.32
CA ALA A 211 10.88 -11.18 1.77
C ALA A 211 11.50 -12.48 2.31
N SER A 212 12.49 -12.38 3.19
CA SER A 212 13.20 -13.53 3.76
C SER A 212 12.26 -14.48 4.52
N GLU A 213 11.33 -13.92 5.29
CA GLU A 213 10.34 -14.66 6.09
C GLU A 213 9.31 -15.40 5.22
N ALA A 214 9.16 -15.04 3.95
CA ALA A 214 8.20 -15.66 3.05
C ALA A 214 8.74 -16.88 2.28
N LYS A 215 10.05 -17.15 2.33
CA LYS A 215 10.71 -18.18 1.49
C LYS A 215 10.06 -19.56 1.57
N THR A 216 9.69 -20.00 2.77
CA THR A 216 9.11 -21.33 3.02
C THR A 216 7.58 -21.35 2.95
N SER A 217 6.93 -20.19 2.90
CA SER A 217 5.47 -20.10 2.92
C SER A 217 4.84 -20.36 1.53
N ASN A 218 3.63 -20.93 1.51
CA ASN A 218 2.88 -21.22 0.28
C ASN A 218 2.00 -20.02 -0.15
N GLN A 219 2.64 -18.86 -0.32
CA GLN A 219 1.97 -17.58 -0.54
C GLN A 219 0.99 -17.59 -1.71
N GLU A 220 1.41 -18.11 -2.87
CA GLU A 220 0.56 -18.08 -4.06
C GLU A 220 -0.75 -18.85 -3.89
N PHE A 221 -0.67 -20.06 -3.32
CA PHE A 221 -1.84 -20.89 -3.06
C PHE A 221 -2.75 -20.28 -1.99
N GLU A 222 -2.18 -19.86 -0.86
CA GLU A 222 -2.95 -19.35 0.26
C GLU A 222 -3.65 -18.02 -0.06
N VAL A 223 -2.99 -17.13 -0.79
CA VAL A 223 -3.62 -15.91 -1.31
C VAL A 223 -4.69 -16.26 -2.34
N ALA A 224 -4.46 -17.22 -3.24
CA ALA A 224 -5.49 -17.67 -4.19
C ALA A 224 -6.74 -18.24 -3.48
N GLU A 225 -6.57 -18.96 -2.37
CA GLU A 225 -7.68 -19.42 -1.54
C GLU A 225 -8.45 -18.26 -0.91
N LEU A 226 -7.77 -17.27 -0.33
CA LEU A 226 -8.43 -16.11 0.27
C LEU A 226 -9.12 -15.23 -0.78
N MET A 227 -8.56 -15.15 -2.00
CA MET A 227 -9.13 -14.44 -3.15
C MET A 227 -10.53 -14.93 -3.54
N LYS A 228 -10.99 -16.11 -3.10
CA LYS A 228 -12.39 -16.55 -3.28
C LYS A 228 -13.39 -15.61 -2.60
N HIS A 229 -12.97 -14.88 -1.56
CA HIS A 229 -13.78 -13.90 -0.81
C HIS A 229 -13.18 -12.49 -0.98
N SER A 230 -12.90 -12.11 -2.22
CA SER A 230 -12.34 -10.80 -2.57
C SER A 230 -12.86 -10.37 -3.93
N ASP A 231 -13.44 -9.19 -4.05
CA ASP A 231 -13.94 -8.68 -5.34
C ASP A 231 -12.80 -8.24 -6.27
N VAL A 232 -11.66 -7.86 -5.69
CA VAL A 232 -10.53 -7.20 -6.35
C VAL A 232 -9.22 -7.86 -5.92
N PHE A 233 -8.23 -7.92 -6.80
CA PHE A 233 -6.84 -8.21 -6.40
C PHE A 233 -6.10 -6.90 -6.11
N ALA A 234 -5.74 -6.67 -4.84
CA ALA A 234 -5.12 -5.44 -4.40
C ALA A 234 -3.66 -5.65 -3.97
N MET A 235 -2.74 -4.86 -4.54
CA MET A 235 -1.30 -4.96 -4.30
C MET A 235 -0.78 -3.82 -3.41
N SER A 236 -0.02 -4.17 -2.37
CA SER A 236 0.95 -3.30 -1.69
C SER A 236 2.35 -3.61 -2.23
N THR A 237 3.07 -2.60 -2.74
CA THR A 237 4.35 -2.84 -3.43
C THR A 237 5.41 -1.77 -3.18
N TYR A 238 6.56 -2.20 -2.64
CA TYR A 238 7.73 -1.36 -2.38
C TYR A 238 9.01 -2.08 -2.83
N PRO A 239 9.40 -1.98 -4.11
CA PRO A 239 10.53 -2.75 -4.64
C PRO A 239 11.87 -2.49 -3.94
N HIS A 240 12.09 -1.27 -3.43
CA HIS A 240 13.34 -0.91 -2.75
C HIS A 240 13.55 -1.63 -1.41
N MET A 241 12.52 -2.29 -0.88
CA MET A 241 12.59 -3.06 0.37
C MET A 241 13.23 -4.44 0.19
N SER A 242 13.53 -4.88 -1.05
CA SER A 242 14.24 -6.15 -1.28
C SER A 242 15.40 -6.01 -2.26
N PHE A 243 16.58 -6.49 -1.87
CA PHE A 243 17.74 -6.62 -2.76
C PHE A 243 17.59 -7.73 -3.80
N ALA A 244 16.57 -8.59 -3.66
CA ALA A 244 16.27 -9.60 -4.66
C ALA A 244 15.61 -9.01 -5.92
N ILE A 245 15.13 -7.77 -5.85
CA ILE A 245 14.52 -7.08 -6.99
C ILE A 245 15.61 -6.25 -7.70
N PRO A 246 15.85 -6.50 -9.01
CA PRO A 246 16.79 -5.71 -9.79
C PRO A 246 16.45 -4.22 -9.85
N ARG A 247 17.48 -3.40 -10.12
CA ARG A 247 17.36 -1.98 -10.46
C ARG A 247 17.97 -1.76 -11.85
N PRO A 248 17.23 -1.19 -12.83
CA PRO A 248 15.84 -0.72 -12.75
C PRO A 248 14.84 -1.86 -12.47
N VAL A 249 13.65 -1.51 -11.96
CA VAL A 249 12.61 -2.49 -11.64
C VAL A 249 12.18 -3.21 -12.92
N PRO A 250 12.14 -4.55 -12.96
CA PRO A 250 11.80 -5.32 -14.17
C PRO A 250 10.42 -4.98 -14.73
N ALA A 251 10.30 -4.94 -16.06
CA ALA A 251 9.08 -4.57 -16.75
C ALA A 251 7.90 -5.54 -16.52
N ASP A 252 8.20 -6.78 -16.15
CA ASP A 252 7.25 -7.87 -15.93
C ASP A 252 6.89 -8.06 -14.44
N LEU A 253 7.36 -7.18 -13.53
CA LEU A 253 7.17 -7.30 -12.08
C LEU A 253 5.70 -7.58 -11.70
N PHE A 254 4.77 -6.98 -12.42
CA PHE A 254 3.33 -7.01 -12.13
C PHE A 254 2.52 -8.02 -12.95
N ASP A 255 3.11 -8.69 -13.94
CA ASP A 255 2.37 -9.54 -14.89
C ASP A 255 1.58 -10.67 -14.20
N PHE A 256 2.07 -11.11 -13.03
CA PHE A 256 1.41 -12.14 -12.23
C PHE A 256 0.00 -11.75 -11.76
N ALA A 257 -0.31 -10.45 -11.63
CA ALA A 257 -1.59 -9.99 -11.09
C ALA A 257 -2.77 -10.39 -11.97
N THR A 258 -2.56 -10.48 -13.28
CA THR A 258 -3.59 -10.86 -14.27
C THR A 258 -4.13 -12.27 -14.08
N LYS A 259 -3.36 -13.17 -13.44
CA LYS A 259 -3.76 -14.58 -13.23
C LYS A 259 -5.00 -14.74 -12.37
N PHE A 260 -5.32 -13.76 -11.53
CA PHE A 260 -6.50 -13.81 -10.66
C PHE A 260 -7.81 -13.58 -11.43
N LYS A 261 -7.77 -13.04 -12.65
CA LYS A 261 -8.96 -12.76 -13.48
C LYS A 261 -10.01 -11.92 -12.73
N LYS A 262 -9.55 -10.99 -11.91
CA LYS A 262 -10.36 -10.00 -11.19
C LYS A 262 -9.87 -8.61 -11.50
N PRO A 263 -10.67 -7.55 -11.26
CA PRO A 263 -10.14 -6.20 -11.27
C PRO A 263 -8.91 -6.08 -10.39
N ILE A 264 -7.95 -5.26 -10.82
CA ILE A 264 -6.66 -5.10 -10.15
C ILE A 264 -6.55 -3.67 -9.63
N VAL A 265 -5.99 -3.53 -8.43
CA VAL A 265 -5.66 -2.22 -7.84
C VAL A 265 -4.29 -2.26 -7.20
N VAL A 266 -3.67 -1.08 -7.09
CA VAL A 266 -2.49 -0.86 -6.27
C VAL A 266 -2.97 -0.08 -5.05
N SER A 267 -3.12 -0.77 -3.92
CA SER A 267 -3.65 -0.21 -2.67
C SER A 267 -2.67 0.72 -1.98
N GLU A 268 -1.38 0.48 -2.20
CA GLU A 268 -0.28 1.35 -1.81
C GLU A 268 0.98 0.98 -2.58
N SER A 269 1.80 1.98 -2.89
CA SER A 269 3.09 1.77 -3.53
C SER A 269 4.07 2.88 -3.18
N GLY A 270 5.34 2.63 -3.45
CA GLY A 270 6.35 3.68 -3.46
C GLY A 270 7.72 3.12 -3.84
N LEU A 271 8.57 4.01 -4.33
CA LEU A 271 10.01 3.74 -4.46
C LEU A 271 10.77 4.92 -3.87
N THR A 272 11.78 4.63 -3.05
CA THR A 272 12.59 5.68 -2.43
C THR A 272 13.38 6.46 -3.49
N SER A 273 13.32 7.80 -3.43
CA SER A 273 14.01 8.68 -4.37
C SER A 273 15.48 8.95 -4.01
N ARG A 274 15.97 8.33 -2.94
CA ARG A 274 17.36 8.35 -2.50
C ARG A 274 17.65 7.20 -1.56
N ASP A 275 18.93 6.98 -1.28
CA ASP A 275 19.37 6.03 -0.27
C ASP A 275 18.72 6.33 1.10
N VAL A 276 18.21 5.27 1.72
CA VAL A 276 17.69 5.27 3.09
C VAL A 276 18.65 4.47 3.95
N GLU A 277 19.30 5.14 4.89
CA GLU A 277 20.12 4.48 5.92
C GLU A 277 19.25 4.09 7.12
N LEU A 278 19.24 2.81 7.44
CA LEU A 278 18.57 2.22 8.59
C LEU A 278 19.64 1.83 9.62
N LYS A 279 19.92 2.73 10.56
CA LYS A 279 21.08 2.63 11.46
C LYS A 279 21.00 1.43 12.40
N ALA A 280 19.82 1.21 13.00
CA ALA A 280 19.53 0.09 13.88
C ALA A 280 19.73 -1.27 13.19
N PHE A 281 19.61 -1.31 11.86
CA PHE A 281 19.72 -2.53 11.05
C PHE A 281 21.04 -2.63 10.27
N LYS A 282 21.91 -1.60 10.35
CA LYS A 282 23.14 -1.47 9.55
C LYS A 282 22.90 -1.76 8.07
N LEU A 283 21.80 -1.20 7.55
CA LEU A 283 21.31 -1.48 6.21
C LEU A 283 21.08 -0.18 5.44
N THR A 284 21.39 -0.17 4.15
CA THR A 284 21.05 0.93 3.24
C THR A 284 20.13 0.44 2.15
N LEU A 285 18.88 0.91 2.13
CA LEU A 285 17.98 0.69 1.00
C LEU A 285 18.33 1.70 -0.09
N LYS A 286 18.78 1.24 -1.25
CA LYS A 286 19.20 2.15 -2.32
C LYS A 286 18.02 2.73 -3.10
N GLY A 287 18.19 3.95 -3.56
CA GLY A 287 17.30 4.54 -4.56
C GLY A 287 17.79 5.87 -5.09
N SER A 288 17.08 6.40 -6.07
CA SER A 288 17.36 7.66 -6.74
C SER A 288 16.08 8.23 -7.33
N GLU A 289 16.06 9.53 -7.65
CA GLU A 289 14.93 10.13 -8.35
C GLU A 289 14.70 9.50 -9.72
N ALA A 290 15.77 9.04 -10.38
CA ALA A 290 15.69 8.31 -11.64
C ALA A 290 15.00 6.94 -11.46
N ASP A 291 15.34 6.19 -10.41
CA ASP A 291 14.66 4.93 -10.08
C ASP A 291 13.18 5.18 -9.75
N GLN A 292 12.88 6.20 -8.93
CA GLN A 292 11.51 6.52 -8.55
C GLN A 292 10.65 6.88 -9.78
N LYS A 293 11.21 7.68 -10.70
CA LYS A 293 10.57 8.00 -11.97
C LYS A 293 10.34 6.74 -12.81
N GLN A 294 11.35 5.89 -12.97
CA GLN A 294 11.25 4.65 -13.76
C GLN A 294 10.17 3.72 -13.19
N PHE A 295 10.11 3.56 -11.87
CA PHE A 295 9.09 2.74 -11.23
C PHE A 295 7.68 3.34 -11.42
N THR A 296 7.54 4.65 -11.29
CA THR A 296 6.25 5.34 -11.53
C THR A 296 5.78 5.14 -12.97
N GLU A 297 6.68 5.28 -13.96
CA GLU A 297 6.35 5.01 -15.36
C GLU A 297 5.93 3.56 -15.60
N LEU A 298 6.65 2.60 -15.04
CA LEU A 298 6.33 1.18 -15.13
C LEU A 298 4.95 0.90 -14.55
N LEU A 299 4.69 1.39 -13.33
CA LEU A 299 3.44 1.16 -12.62
C LEU A 299 2.24 1.71 -13.38
N LEU A 300 2.32 2.96 -13.85
CA LEU A 300 1.19 3.61 -14.53
C LEU A 300 0.97 3.06 -15.95
N LYS A 301 2.03 2.71 -16.68
CA LYS A 301 1.90 2.00 -17.97
C LYS A 301 1.27 0.63 -17.80
N THR A 302 1.61 -0.08 -16.73
CA THR A 302 1.00 -1.38 -16.41
C THR A 302 -0.49 -1.20 -16.06
N ALA A 303 -0.80 -0.22 -15.22
CA ALA A 303 -2.17 0.09 -14.84
C ALA A 303 -3.05 0.47 -16.04
N ASP A 304 -2.49 1.18 -17.02
CA ASP A 304 -3.14 1.49 -18.29
C ASP A 304 -3.36 0.22 -19.14
N ARG A 305 -2.28 -0.53 -19.39
CA ARG A 305 -2.28 -1.79 -20.17
C ARG A 305 -3.34 -2.77 -19.65
N ASP A 306 -3.39 -2.96 -18.34
CA ASP A 306 -4.18 -4.00 -17.70
C ASP A 306 -5.51 -3.48 -17.12
N ASN A 307 -5.85 -2.21 -17.38
CA ASN A 307 -7.10 -1.57 -16.96
C ASN A 307 -7.35 -1.69 -15.44
N TYR A 308 -6.39 -1.25 -14.63
CA TYR A 308 -6.56 -1.22 -13.17
C TYR A 308 -7.73 -0.31 -12.76
N LEU A 309 -8.31 -0.51 -11.57
CA LEU A 309 -9.33 0.42 -11.07
C LEU A 309 -8.67 1.69 -10.49
N PHE A 310 -7.57 1.53 -9.75
CA PHE A 310 -6.83 2.65 -9.18
C PHE A 310 -5.39 2.30 -8.79
N VAL A 311 -4.58 3.35 -8.60
CA VAL A 311 -3.22 3.31 -8.07
C VAL A 311 -3.06 4.34 -6.95
N ILE A 312 -2.59 3.88 -5.79
CA ILE A 312 -2.26 4.72 -4.64
C ILE A 312 -0.75 4.77 -4.42
N ASN A 313 -0.16 5.98 -4.41
CA ASN A 313 1.18 6.16 -3.86
C ASN A 313 1.08 6.47 -2.35
N PHE A 314 1.89 5.80 -1.52
CA PHE A 314 1.74 5.89 -0.07
C PHE A 314 1.89 7.33 0.44
N ALA A 315 3.03 7.94 0.18
CA ALA A 315 3.33 9.29 0.62
C ALA A 315 3.07 10.32 -0.47
N THR A 316 2.52 11.47 -0.09
CA THR A 316 2.48 12.65 -0.96
C THR A 316 3.82 13.37 -0.97
N THR A 317 4.40 13.54 0.21
CA THR A 317 5.56 14.38 0.50
C THR A 317 6.58 13.57 1.29
N ASP A 318 7.86 13.81 1.05
CA ASP A 318 8.90 13.23 1.89
C ASP A 318 8.72 13.68 3.35
N PHE A 319 8.84 12.72 4.25
CA PHE A 319 8.51 12.88 5.66
C PHE A 319 9.68 12.54 6.57
N GLU A 320 10.92 12.76 6.11
CA GLU A 320 12.09 12.61 6.95
C GLU A 320 12.07 13.57 8.17
N LYS A 321 11.37 14.72 8.06
CA LYS A 321 11.09 15.64 9.17
C LYS A 321 10.21 14.97 10.24
N LEU A 322 9.21 14.19 9.84
CA LEU A 322 8.43 13.33 10.74
C LEU A 322 9.33 12.29 11.41
N CYS A 323 10.13 11.56 10.62
CA CYS A 323 10.97 10.49 11.15
C CYS A 323 11.97 11.01 12.18
N ALA A 324 12.52 12.21 12.00
CA ALA A 324 13.47 12.82 12.93
C ALA A 324 12.88 13.12 14.33
N LYS A 325 11.55 13.12 14.48
CA LYS A 325 10.84 13.35 15.74
C LYS A 325 10.41 12.07 16.44
N LEU A 326 10.60 10.91 15.80
CA LEU A 326 10.24 9.62 16.38
C LEU A 326 11.37 9.07 17.26
N PRO A 327 11.04 8.31 18.32
CA PRO A 327 12.06 7.66 19.14
C PRO A 327 12.69 6.46 18.41
N PRO A 328 13.98 6.16 18.60
CA PRO A 328 14.56 4.91 18.12
C PRO A 328 13.93 3.66 18.75
N PRO A 329 13.78 2.54 18.01
CA PRO A 329 14.07 2.36 16.58
C PRO A 329 12.87 2.69 15.66
N VAL A 330 11.83 3.36 16.17
CA VAL A 330 10.62 3.69 15.40
C VAL A 330 10.93 4.68 14.28
N ASP A 331 11.90 5.57 14.48
CA ASP A 331 12.41 6.48 13.46
C ASP A 331 12.96 5.75 12.24
N ASP A 332 13.80 4.73 12.44
CA ASP A 332 14.37 3.92 11.36
C ASP A 332 13.30 3.11 10.63
N LEU A 333 12.36 2.50 11.37
CA LEU A 333 11.25 1.77 10.76
C LEU A 333 10.40 2.69 9.88
N ALA A 334 10.06 3.89 10.35
CA ALA A 334 9.34 4.87 9.54
C ALA A 334 10.16 5.37 8.34
N ARG A 335 11.50 5.45 8.48
CA ARG A 335 12.40 5.96 7.44
C ARG A 335 12.43 5.12 6.17
N ILE A 336 12.02 3.85 6.23
CA ILE A 336 11.90 2.94 5.07
C ILE A 336 11.11 3.60 3.92
N TRP A 337 10.11 4.42 4.25
CA TRP A 337 9.23 5.09 3.30
C TRP A 337 9.44 6.60 3.21
N ALA A 338 10.37 7.18 3.99
CA ALA A 338 10.49 8.63 4.17
C ALA A 338 10.71 9.41 2.87
N PHE A 339 11.37 8.81 1.87
CA PHE A 339 11.67 9.46 0.59
C PHE A 339 10.81 8.93 -0.58
N THR A 340 9.65 8.35 -0.28
CA THR A 340 8.69 7.84 -1.30
C THR A 340 7.68 8.88 -1.78
N GLY A 341 7.72 10.11 -1.22
CA GLY A 341 6.87 11.21 -1.63
C GLY A 341 7.14 11.66 -3.06
N MET A 342 6.14 12.26 -3.70
CA MET A 342 6.23 12.85 -5.03
C MET A 342 6.83 14.27 -5.01
N GLN A 343 6.94 14.87 -3.82
CA GLN A 343 7.68 16.09 -3.57
C GLN A 343 8.58 15.93 -2.33
N THR A 344 9.62 16.75 -2.23
CA THR A 344 10.47 16.79 -1.02
C THR A 344 9.73 17.43 0.15
N SER A 345 10.27 17.30 1.37
CA SER A 345 9.72 17.93 2.58
C SER A 345 9.72 19.46 2.56
N ASP A 346 10.37 20.08 1.56
CA ASP A 346 10.34 21.51 1.27
C ASP A 346 9.41 21.85 0.08
N LYS A 347 8.50 20.93 -0.27
CA LYS A 347 7.48 21.07 -1.32
C LYS A 347 8.09 21.27 -2.72
N LYS A 348 9.30 20.75 -2.96
CA LYS A 348 9.90 20.74 -4.31
C LYS A 348 9.43 19.50 -5.07
N PRO A 349 8.84 19.64 -6.27
CA PRO A 349 8.37 18.49 -7.03
C PRO A 349 9.54 17.61 -7.47
N LYS A 350 9.36 16.28 -7.42
CA LYS A 350 10.33 15.32 -7.95
C LYS A 350 10.00 14.92 -9.38
N PRO A 351 10.96 14.36 -10.15
CA PRO A 351 10.71 13.92 -11.52
C PRO A 351 9.55 12.91 -11.68
N ALA A 352 9.28 12.08 -10.67
CA ALA A 352 8.15 11.14 -10.68
C ALA A 352 6.78 11.84 -10.67
N LEU A 353 6.66 13.03 -10.07
CA LEU A 353 5.41 13.79 -10.05
C LEU A 353 4.99 14.23 -11.45
N ALA A 354 5.95 14.58 -12.32
CA ALA A 354 5.64 14.93 -13.70
C ALA A 354 4.96 13.76 -14.45
N VAL A 355 5.44 12.53 -14.23
CA VAL A 355 4.83 11.31 -14.81
C VAL A 355 3.42 11.11 -14.27
N TRP A 356 3.25 11.26 -12.95
CA TRP A 356 1.95 11.15 -12.29
C TRP A 356 0.93 12.17 -12.82
N ASP A 357 1.31 13.43 -12.89
CA ASP A 357 0.44 14.53 -13.33
C ASP A 357 0.08 14.42 -14.82
N THR A 358 0.98 13.88 -15.65
CA THR A 358 0.66 13.57 -17.05
C THR A 358 -0.51 12.59 -17.15
N TYR A 359 -0.52 11.50 -16.37
CA TYR A 359 -1.67 10.59 -16.34
C TYR A 359 -2.88 11.24 -15.69
N LEU A 360 -2.72 11.99 -14.59
CA LEU A 360 -3.86 12.61 -13.90
C LEU A 360 -4.65 13.56 -14.80
N LYS A 361 -3.96 14.33 -15.65
CA LYS A 361 -4.55 15.23 -16.66
C LYS A 361 -5.29 14.49 -17.79
N ALA A 362 -4.91 13.24 -18.07
CA ALA A 362 -5.60 12.41 -19.06
C ALA A 362 -7.05 12.18 -18.64
N LYS A 363 -7.95 12.11 -19.62
CA LYS A 363 -9.38 11.91 -19.34
C LYS A 363 -9.60 10.54 -18.70
N LEU A 364 -10.14 10.51 -17.49
CA LEU A 364 -10.58 9.26 -16.86
C LEU A 364 -11.71 8.63 -17.70
N VAL A 365 -11.48 7.42 -18.19
CA VAL A 365 -12.41 6.62 -18.98
C VAL A 365 -12.62 5.28 -18.28
N HIS A 366 -13.43 5.28 -17.23
CA HIS A 366 -13.74 4.03 -16.55
C HIS A 366 -14.77 3.25 -17.37
N LYS A 367 -14.57 1.94 -17.54
CA LYS A 367 -15.63 1.05 -18.00
C LYS A 367 -16.48 0.72 -16.78
N GLU A 368 -17.74 1.17 -16.81
CA GLU A 368 -18.75 0.80 -15.81
C GLU A 368 -18.99 -0.71 -15.76
#